data_AF-D3H7Q1-F1
#
_entry.id   AF-D3H7Q1-F1
#
_cell.length_a   1.000
_cell.length_b   1.000
_cell.length_c   1.000
_cell.angle_alpha   90.00
_cell.angle_beta   90.00
_cell.angle_gamma   90.00
#
_symmetry.space_group_name_H-M   'P 1'
#
loop_
_entity.id
_entity.type
_entity.pdbx_description
1 polymer ?
#
loop_
_entity_poly.entity_id
_entity_poly.type
_entity_poly.pdbx_seq_one_letter_code
_entity_poly.pdbx_strand_id
1 'polypeptide(L)'
;MKKIIFIKTTQLLVIDGIMLAFLTFKEGLTLDWILIYSSWLIFFHPVLLTYLSNQLCDHFSQLYSQIKSRFWRFALQILLWDSLIILSLLFLRGIPLFLQGTLLILGHLIPSYRISQSLKRNFPKAYQEQISFWSIL
;
A
#
# COMPACT_ATOMS: atom_id res chain seq x y z
N MET A 1 4.39 6.74 15.13
CA MET A 1 4.31 5.83 13.94
C MET A 1 2.91 5.71 13.32
N LYS A 2 1.85 5.58 14.12
CA LYS A 2 0.47 5.29 13.64
C LYS A 2 0.01 6.22 12.51
N LYS A 3 0.22 7.54 12.66
CA LYS A 3 -0.20 8.55 11.68
C LYS A 3 0.53 8.42 10.34
N ILE A 4 1.85 8.17 10.36
CA ILE A 4 2.66 8.04 9.13
C ILE A 4 2.14 6.88 8.29
N ILE A 5 2.01 5.70 8.90
CA ILE A 5 1.54 4.50 8.19
C ILE A 5 0.12 4.73 7.66
N PHE A 6 -0.78 5.27 8.49
CA PHE A 6 -2.15 5.52 8.07
C PHE A 6 -2.24 6.51 6.90
N ILE A 7 -1.58 7.67 6.99
CA ILE A 7 -1.61 8.69 5.93
C ILE A 7 -1.05 8.14 4.61
N LYS A 8 0.12 7.49 4.64
CA LYS A 8 0.75 6.96 3.41
C LYS A 8 -0.06 5.80 2.82
N THR A 9 -0.64 4.92 3.64
CA THR A 9 -1.55 3.87 3.17
C THR A 9 -2.83 4.46 2.57
N THR A 10 -3.42 5.49 3.18
CA THR A 10 -4.60 6.16 2.61
C THR A 10 -4.27 6.86 1.29
N GLN A 11 -3.12 7.54 1.18
CA GLN A 11 -2.67 8.14 -0.07
C GLN A 11 -2.53 7.10 -1.18
N LEU A 12 -1.90 5.96 -0.90
CA LEU A 12 -1.80 4.83 -1.84
C LEU A 12 -3.19 4.40 -2.30
N LEU A 13 -4.09 4.13 -1.36
CA LEU A 13 -5.43 3.61 -1.65
C LEU A 13 -6.30 4.59 -2.45
N VAL A 14 -6.14 5.90 -2.20
CA VAL A 14 -6.83 6.95 -2.95
C VAL A 14 -6.31 7.02 -4.38
N ILE A 15 -4.99 6.98 -4.59
CA ILE A 15 -4.39 6.99 -5.93
C ILE A 15 -4.85 5.75 -6.72
N ASP A 16 -4.77 4.57 -6.10
CA ASP A 16 -5.20 3.32 -6.74
C ASP A 16 -6.70 3.33 -7.04
N GLY A 17 -7.52 3.84 -6.12
CA GLY A 17 -8.96 3.99 -6.32
C GLY A 17 -9.30 4.93 -7.48
N ILE A 18 -8.61 6.06 -7.61
CA ILE A 18 -8.80 7.01 -8.73
C ILE A 18 -8.39 6.35 -10.05
N MET A 19 -7.25 5.66 -10.10
CA MET A 19 -6.79 4.96 -11.30
C MET A 19 -7.75 3.84 -11.71
N LEU A 20 -8.30 3.09 -10.75
CA LEU A 20 -9.28 2.06 -11.02
C LEU A 20 -10.62 2.65 -11.50
N ALA A 21 -11.07 3.76 -10.91
CA ALA A 21 -12.26 4.48 -11.37
C ALA A 21 -12.09 4.96 -12.82
N PHE A 22 -10.90 5.43 -13.18
CA PHE A 22 -10.58 5.82 -14.55
C PHE A 22 -10.67 4.63 -15.52
N LEU A 23 -10.17 3.46 -15.11
CA LEU A 23 -10.31 2.22 -15.87
C LEU A 23 -11.77 1.79 -16.04
N THR A 24 -12.63 1.99 -15.03
CA THR A 24 -14.06 1.67 -15.13
C THR A 24 -14.83 2.59 -16.06
N PHE A 25 -14.44 3.86 -16.16
CA PHE A 25 -15.16 4.86 -16.96
C PHE A 25 -14.81 4.77 -18.45
N LYS A 26 -13.64 4.20 -18.78
CA LYS A 26 -13.31 3.86 -20.17
C LYS A 26 -14.04 2.59 -20.58
N GLU A 27 -14.98 2.72 -21.51
CA GLU A 27 -15.66 1.60 -22.17
C GLU A 27 -14.64 0.71 -22.90
N GLY A 28 -14.22 -0.37 -22.22
CA GLY A 28 -13.27 -1.35 -22.75
C GLY A 28 -11.94 -1.34 -22.02
N LEU A 29 -11.78 -2.28 -21.08
CA LEU A 29 -10.51 -2.57 -20.42
C LEU A 29 -9.54 -3.18 -21.46
N THR A 30 -8.83 -2.39 -22.27
CA THR A 30 -7.86 -2.93 -23.25
C THR A 30 -6.59 -3.42 -22.56
N LEU A 31 -5.84 -4.29 -23.26
CA LEU A 31 -4.59 -4.84 -22.74
C LEU A 31 -3.58 -3.70 -22.46
N ASP A 32 -3.58 -2.64 -23.27
CA ASP A 32 -2.74 -1.45 -23.06
C ASP A 32 -3.06 -0.75 -21.73
N TRP A 33 -4.34 -0.58 -21.39
CA TRP A 33 -4.74 0.04 -20.13
C TRP A 33 -4.37 -0.81 -18.91
N ILE A 34 -4.50 -2.14 -19.03
CA ILE A 34 -4.05 -3.08 -18.00
C ILE A 34 -2.54 -2.97 -17.80
N LEU A 35 -1.76 -2.90 -18.88
CA LEU A 35 -0.30 -2.75 -18.81
C LEU A 35 0.11 -1.41 -18.19
N ILE A 36 -0.55 -0.31 -18.53
CA ILE A 36 -0.29 1.01 -17.94
C ILE A 36 -0.57 0.97 -16.43
N TYR A 37 -1.72 0.45 -16.01
CA TYR A 37 -2.07 0.33 -14.60
C TYR A 37 -1.15 -0.62 -13.83
N SER A 38 -0.80 -1.76 -14.42
CA SER A 38 0.11 -2.73 -13.82
C SER A 38 1.51 -2.15 -13.66
N SER A 39 1.98 -1.38 -14.64
CA SER A 39 3.26 -0.68 -14.59
C SER A 39 3.26 0.39 -13.50
N TRP A 40 2.13 1.09 -13.31
CA TRP A 40 1.94 2.04 -12.21
C TRP A 40 2.08 1.35 -10.85
N LEU A 41 1.33 0.26 -10.62
CA LEU A 41 1.39 -0.50 -9.36
C LEU A 41 2.82 -0.98 -9.06
N ILE A 42 3.47 -1.63 -10.03
CA ILE A 42 4.82 -2.20 -9.84
C ILE A 42 5.86 -1.12 -9.58
N PHE A 43 5.72 0.09 -10.14
CA PHE A 43 6.71 1.14 -9.98
C PHE A 43 6.47 2.01 -8.75
N PHE A 44 5.23 2.48 -8.54
CA PHE A 44 4.91 3.42 -7.47
C PHE A 44 4.88 2.75 -6.09
N HIS A 45 4.39 1.52 -5.97
CA HIS A 45 4.25 0.86 -4.67
C HIS A 45 5.59 0.60 -3.98
N PRO A 46 6.62 0.01 -4.65
CA PRO A 46 7.94 -0.13 -4.04
C PRO A 46 8.59 1.21 -3.68
N VAL A 47 8.42 2.24 -4.52
CA VAL A 47 8.98 3.57 -4.28
C VAL A 47 8.36 4.19 -3.02
N LEU A 48 7.03 4.14 -2.89
CA LEU A 48 6.34 4.66 -1.71
C LEU A 48 6.69 3.86 -0.45
N LEU A 49 6.78 2.53 -0.55
CA LEU A 49 7.20 1.67 0.57
C LEU A 49 8.63 1.98 1.02
N THR A 50 9.54 2.23 0.08
CA THR A 50 10.93 2.63 0.38
C THR A 50 10.97 4.01 1.05
N TYR A 51 10.19 4.96 0.55
CA TYR A 51 10.06 6.29 1.15
C TYR A 51 9.51 6.20 2.59
N LEU A 52 8.47 5.39 2.82
CA LEU A 52 7.91 5.14 4.14
C LEU A 52 8.92 4.47 5.08
N SER A 53 9.71 3.51 4.57
CA SER A 53 10.80 2.88 5.31
C SER A 53 11.85 3.91 5.76
N ASN A 54 12.23 4.84 4.87
CA ASN A 54 13.20 5.89 5.20
C ASN A 54 12.65 6.86 6.25
N GLN A 55 11.41 7.33 6.11
CA GLN A 55 10.79 8.18 7.14
C GLN A 55 10.71 7.50 8.52
N LEU A 56 10.43 6.19 8.54
CA LEU A 56 10.45 5.40 9.78
C LEU A 56 11.87 5.26 10.34
N CYS A 57 12.90 5.19 9.49
CA CYS A 57 14.30 5.20 9.92
C CYS A 57 14.67 6.52 10.59
N ASP A 58 14.29 7.65 9.99
CA ASP A 58 14.67 8.97 10.50
C ASP A 58 14.01 9.27 11.84
N HIS A 59 12.72 8.97 11.97
CA HIS A 59 11.96 9.25 13.21
C HIS A 59 12.19 8.20 14.31
N PHE A 60 12.54 6.96 13.95
CA PHE A 60 12.64 5.84 14.91
C PHE A 60 13.94 5.05 14.77
N SER A 61 15.06 5.75 14.52
CA SER A 61 16.38 5.13 14.27
C SER A 61 16.79 4.09 15.32
N GLN A 62 16.50 4.36 16.60
CA GLN A 62 16.78 3.44 17.72
C GLN A 62 15.99 2.12 17.64
N LEU A 63 14.78 2.15 17.08
CA LEU A 63 13.90 0.97 16.92
C LEU A 63 13.93 0.43 15.48
N TYR A 64 14.63 1.11 14.58
CA TYR A 64 14.52 0.88 13.15
C TYR A 64 14.96 -0.52 12.75
N SER A 65 16.03 -1.07 13.31
CA SER A 65 16.47 -2.45 12.97
C SER A 65 15.36 -3.49 13.20
N GLN A 66 14.62 -3.36 14.32
CA GLN A 66 13.52 -4.26 14.65
C GLN A 66 12.25 -3.98 13.83
N ILE A 67 11.97 -2.71 13.52
CA ILE A 67 10.84 -2.30 12.68
C ILE A 67 11.09 -2.70 11.22
N LYS A 68 12.30 -2.51 10.69
CA LYS A 68 12.72 -2.76 9.30
C LYS A 68 12.43 -4.19 8.87
N SER A 69 12.81 -5.18 9.66
CA SER A 69 12.55 -6.60 9.35
C SER A 69 11.06 -6.91 9.24
N ARG A 70 10.21 -6.26 10.06
CA ARG A 70 8.76 -6.44 10.03
C ARG A 70 8.12 -5.65 8.90
N PHE A 71 8.62 -4.45 8.65
CA PHE A 71 8.19 -3.58 7.57
C PHE A 71 8.49 -4.19 6.21
N TRP A 72 9.66 -4.83 6.03
CA TRP A 72 9.99 -5.54 4.79
C TRP A 72 9.06 -6.72 4.51
N ARG A 73 8.67 -7.47 5.55
CA ARG A 73 7.65 -8.52 5.40
C ARG A 73 6.29 -7.96 4.98
N PHE A 74 5.92 -6.80 5.53
CA PHE A 74 4.72 -6.08 5.14
C PHE A 74 4.78 -5.56 3.70
N ALA A 75 5.91 -4.95 3.31
CA ALA A 75 6.16 -4.47 1.95
C ALA A 75 6.08 -5.60 0.93
N LEU A 76 6.73 -6.74 1.21
CA LEU A 76 6.63 -7.95 0.38
C LEU A 76 5.19 -8.45 0.24
N GLN A 77 4.41 -8.40 1.33
CA GLN A 77 3.01 -8.83 1.30
C GLN A 77 2.15 -7.90 0.43
N ILE A 78 2.41 -6.58 0.43
CA ILE A 78 1.75 -5.63 -0.47
C ILE A 78 2.12 -5.94 -1.94
N LEU A 79 3.41 -6.08 -2.24
CA LEU A 79 3.86 -6.37 -3.61
C LEU A 79 3.32 -7.70 -4.15
N LEU A 80 3.13 -8.68 -3.27
CA LEU A 80 2.51 -9.96 -3.63
C LEU A 80 1.02 -9.77 -3.96
N TRP A 81 0.30 -8.94 -3.20
CA TRP A 81 -1.08 -8.55 -3.52
C TRP A 81 -1.17 -7.75 -4.82
N ASP A 82 -0.25 -6.83 -5.08
CA ASP A 82 -0.19 -6.07 -6.34
C ASP A 82 -0.03 -7.02 -7.53
N SER A 83 0.88 -8.00 -7.41
CA SER A 83 1.09 -9.04 -8.42
C SER A 83 -0.16 -9.89 -8.65
N LEU A 84 -0.90 -10.23 -7.59
CA LEU A 84 -2.17 -10.96 -7.68
C LEU A 84 -3.26 -10.13 -8.38
N ILE A 85 -3.33 -8.82 -8.13
CA ILE A 85 -4.29 -7.94 -8.82
C ILE A 85 -3.95 -7.82 -10.29
N ILE A 86 -2.68 -7.66 -10.64
CA ILE A 86 -2.23 -7.62 -12.04
C ILE A 86 -2.59 -8.92 -12.76
N LEU A 87 -2.34 -10.06 -12.12
CA LEU A 87 -2.73 -11.37 -12.64
C LEU A 87 -4.26 -11.47 -12.82
N SER A 88 -5.03 -11.01 -11.83
CA SER A 88 -6.48 -10.97 -11.91
C SER A 88 -6.98 -10.11 -13.08
N LEU A 89 -6.40 -8.92 -13.30
CA LEU A 89 -6.76 -8.05 -14.42
C LEU A 89 -6.46 -8.70 -15.78
N LEU A 90 -5.35 -9.42 -15.90
CA LEU A 90 -4.96 -10.13 -17.13
C LEU A 90 -5.88 -11.32 -17.44
N PHE A 91 -6.15 -12.18 -16.45
CA PHE A 91 -6.84 -13.46 -16.66
C PHE A 91 -8.36 -13.38 -16.46
N LEU A 92 -8.85 -12.42 -15.67
CA LEU A 92 -10.27 -12.27 -15.32
C LEU A 92 -10.85 -10.98 -15.90
N ARG A 93 -10.43 -10.62 -17.12
CA ARG A 93 -10.82 -9.40 -17.85
C ARG A 93 -12.33 -9.19 -17.99
N GLY A 94 -13.13 -10.26 -17.90
CA GLY A 94 -14.60 -10.23 -17.96
C GLY A 94 -15.31 -10.04 -16.61
N ILE A 95 -14.58 -9.98 -15.50
CA ILE A 95 -15.16 -9.75 -14.17
C ILE A 95 -15.33 -8.25 -13.94
N PRO A 96 -16.41 -7.80 -13.28
CA PRO A 96 -16.58 -6.40 -12.90
C PRO A 96 -15.38 -5.87 -12.12
N LEU A 97 -14.78 -4.79 -12.62
CA LEU A 97 -13.65 -4.08 -11.99
C LEU A 97 -13.97 -3.64 -10.55
N PHE A 98 -15.24 -3.44 -10.20
CA PHE A 98 -15.68 -3.17 -8.84
C PHE A 98 -15.31 -4.30 -7.85
N LEU A 99 -15.45 -5.57 -8.27
CA LEU A 99 -15.05 -6.72 -7.46
C LEU A 99 -13.53 -6.80 -7.32
N GLN A 100 -12.80 -6.52 -8.41
CA GLN A 100 -11.34 -6.49 -8.41
C GLN A 100 -10.79 -5.34 -7.54
N GLY A 101 -11.45 -4.17 -7.56
CA GLY A 101 -11.14 -3.05 -6.69
C GLY A 101 -11.39 -3.35 -5.22
N THR A 102 -12.48 -4.04 -4.91
CA THR A 102 -12.77 -4.49 -3.55
C THR A 102 -11.67 -5.44 -3.05
N LEU A 103 -11.20 -6.36 -3.90
CA LEU A 103 -10.06 -7.23 -3.59
C LEU A 103 -8.77 -6.45 -3.35
N LEU A 104 -8.50 -5.41 -4.15
CA LEU A 104 -7.33 -4.54 -3.97
C LEU A 104 -7.39 -3.82 -2.61
N ILE A 105 -8.53 -3.19 -2.30
CA ILE A 105 -8.72 -2.50 -1.02
C ILE A 105 -8.50 -3.47 0.15
N LEU A 106 -9.07 -4.66 0.07
CA LEU A 106 -8.93 -5.67 1.12
C LEU A 106 -7.49 -6.19 1.22
N GLY A 107 -6.83 -6.38 0.07
CA GLY A 107 -5.44 -6.80 -0.08
C GLY A 107 -4.43 -5.82 0.54
N HIS A 108 -4.73 -4.52 0.55
CA HIS A 108 -3.92 -3.51 1.26
C HIS A 108 -4.34 -3.31 2.71
N LEU A 109 -5.65 -3.38 3.02
CA LEU A 109 -6.17 -3.14 4.36
C LEU A 109 -5.74 -4.23 5.34
N ILE A 110 -5.81 -5.51 4.96
CA ILE A 110 -5.47 -6.63 5.85
C ILE A 110 -4.00 -6.58 6.29
N PRO A 111 -3.01 -6.49 5.38
CA PRO A 111 -1.61 -6.35 5.77
C PRO A 111 -1.36 -5.09 6.60
N SER A 112 -2.00 -3.97 6.24
CA SER A 112 -1.85 -2.69 6.95
C SER A 112 -2.38 -2.76 8.39
N TYR A 113 -3.51 -3.44 8.57
CA TYR A 113 -4.06 -3.71 9.89
C TYR A 113 -3.16 -4.64 10.71
N ARG A 114 -2.64 -5.71 10.09
CA ARG A 114 -1.77 -6.69 10.76
C ARG A 114 -0.45 -6.07 11.23
N ILE A 115 0.18 -5.24 10.39
CA ILE A 115 1.42 -4.55 10.78
C ILE A 115 1.14 -3.51 11.87
N SER A 116 0.01 -2.81 11.79
CA SER A 116 -0.44 -1.84 12.80
C SER A 116 -0.63 -2.49 14.18
N GLN A 117 -1.30 -3.65 14.24
CA GLN A 117 -1.40 -4.43 15.47
C GLN A 117 -0.04 -4.92 15.97
N SER A 118 0.81 -5.42 15.07
CA SER A 118 2.17 -5.87 15.43
C SER A 118 2.98 -4.73 16.03
N LEU A 119 2.97 -3.55 15.43
CA LEU A 119 3.69 -2.38 15.92
C LEU A 119 3.11 -1.87 17.24
N LYS A 120 1.78 -1.83 17.39
CA LYS A 120 1.13 -1.46 18.65
C LYS A 120 1.53 -2.38 19.80
N ARG A 121 1.62 -3.69 19.56
CA ARG A 121 1.99 -4.68 20.58
C ARG A 121 3.47 -4.61 20.96
N ASN A 122 4.37 -4.45 19.98
CA ASN A 122 5.81 -4.51 20.23
C ASN A 122 6.40 -3.14 20.63
N PHE A 123 5.78 -2.02 20.21
CA PHE A 123 6.29 -0.66 20.41
C PHE A 123 5.19 0.30 20.88
N PRO A 124 4.51 0.05 22.01
CA PRO A 124 3.32 0.82 22.41
C PRO A 124 3.60 2.32 22.58
N LYS A 125 4.73 2.71 23.19
CA LYS A 125 5.11 4.11 23.41
C LYS A 125 5.36 4.86 22.09
N ALA A 126 6.20 4.29 21.23
CA ALA A 126 6.58 4.90 19.95
C ALA A 126 5.45 4.80 18.88
N TYR A 127 4.52 3.86 19.04
CA TYR A 127 3.31 3.78 18.22
C TYR A 127 2.33 4.92 18.53
N GLN A 128 2.16 5.26 19.81
CA GLN A 128 1.32 6.37 20.30
C GLN A 128 1.96 7.75 20.13
N GLU A 129 3.27 7.80 19.89
CA GLU A 129 3.99 9.05 19.71
C GLU A 129 3.37 9.92 18.61
N GLN A 130 3.00 11.14 19.02
CA GLN A 130 2.29 12.08 18.18
C GLN A 130 3.29 12.83 17.30
N ILE A 131 3.32 12.45 16.03
CA ILE A 131 4.12 13.13 15.02
C ILE A 131 3.28 14.26 14.44
N SER A 132 3.89 15.44 14.27
CA SER A 132 3.24 16.60 13.67
C SER A 132 2.86 16.29 12.22
N PHE A 133 1.72 16.78 11.73
CA PHE A 133 1.31 16.54 10.35
C PHE A 133 2.32 17.11 9.33
N TRP A 134 2.90 18.26 9.64
CA TRP A 134 3.89 18.95 8.80
C TRP A 134 5.22 18.22 8.66
N SER A 135 5.60 17.40 9.65
CA SER A 135 6.80 16.56 9.55
C SER A 135 6.58 15.24 8.81
N ILE A 136 5.34 14.97 8.37
CA ILE A 136 4.94 13.75 7.66
C ILE A 136 4.66 14.01 6.16
N LEU A 137 4.27 15.26 5.83
CA LEU A 137 4.02 15.72 4.48
C LEU A 137 5.34 15.82 3.69
#